data_AF-A0A2J9IJD9-F1
#
_entry.id   AF-A0A2J9IJD9-F1
#
_cell.length_a   1.000
_cell.length_b   1.000
_cell.length_c   1.000
_cell.angle_alpha   90.00
_cell.angle_beta   90.00
_cell.angle_gamma   90.00
#
_symmetry.space_group_name_H-M   'P 1'
#
loop_
_entity.id
_entity.type
_entity.pdbx_description
1 polymer ?
#
loop_
_entity_poly.entity_id
_entity_poly.type
_entity_poly.pdbx_seq_one_letter_code
_entity_poly.pdbx_strand_id
1 'polypeptide(L)'
;MHVRGALSLEFTAEGYGLPSGTVDAGTVITWIDKAGYAVAASWAGTYVRASYVGNMQFENPVPVDTRAVVQARVVHTDGPYIHVQARLIMPSLPGEDGGPLVCTECLMVYAAEEDGRFVDAPAWIPETEGQRLRDEQANNAKVLRTTIEQGMVALPFPEEVGPNDELVKLCFIAGHGETTIGSTVQASAIMRWIDEAAAVCAARWSGSEHVVAAFAGGVRFLENIEAGDVVTVVALLVHTSPRAMHVALRVYAAKRHQRESKIVAHSLAVMVVPDDGRAQPVPQWEPESEWSASLESAAVELVLLRSAAGTTWTSGQQRND
;
A
#
# COMPACT_ATOMS: atom_id res chain seq x y z
N MET A 1 7.55 -27.30 10.86
CA MET A 1 8.95 -26.83 10.95
C MET A 1 8.91 -25.32 10.76
N HIS A 2 9.15 -24.53 11.81
CA HIS A 2 9.17 -23.07 11.68
C HIS A 2 10.43 -22.67 10.90
N VAL A 3 10.24 -22.16 9.69
CA VAL A 3 11.32 -21.52 8.93
C VAL A 3 11.53 -20.14 9.56
N ARG A 4 12.73 -19.88 10.09
CA ARG A 4 13.08 -18.59 10.68
C ARG A 4 12.87 -17.50 9.62
N GLY A 5 12.15 -16.43 9.98
CA GLY A 5 11.87 -15.33 9.06
C GLY A 5 10.76 -15.59 8.05
N ALA A 6 9.90 -16.59 8.25
CA ALA A 6 8.69 -16.78 7.45
C ALA A 6 7.50 -17.20 8.30
N LEU A 7 6.30 -16.76 7.91
CA LEU A 7 5.05 -17.04 8.59
C LEU A 7 3.90 -17.15 7.59
N SER A 8 2.93 -18.00 7.91
CA SER A 8 1.67 -18.11 7.18
C SER A 8 0.52 -17.89 8.16
N LEU A 9 -0.37 -16.96 7.85
CA LEU A 9 -1.66 -16.79 8.52
C LEU A 9 -2.73 -17.43 7.65
N GLU A 10 -3.52 -18.31 8.23
CA GLU A 10 -4.64 -18.96 7.56
C GLU A 10 -5.93 -18.65 8.31
N PHE A 11 -6.94 -18.22 7.57
CA PHE A 11 -8.23 -17.82 8.12
C PHE A 11 -9.32 -17.87 7.04
N THR A 12 -10.57 -17.74 7.47
CA THR A 12 -11.69 -17.50 6.55
C THR A 12 -11.77 -16.02 6.26
N ALA A 13 -11.83 -15.64 4.98
CA ALA A 13 -11.98 -14.26 4.55
C ALA A 13 -13.34 -13.71 4.97
N GLU A 14 -13.39 -13.07 6.14
CA GLU A 14 -14.58 -12.35 6.59
C GLU A 14 -14.56 -10.93 6.02
N GLY A 15 -15.66 -10.52 5.39
CA GLY A 15 -15.84 -9.16 4.88
C GLY A 15 -17.14 -8.58 5.42
N TYR A 16 -17.04 -7.62 6.33
CA TYR A 16 -18.21 -6.90 6.84
C TYR A 16 -18.38 -5.61 6.03
N GLY A 17 -19.38 -5.55 5.14
CA GLY A 17 -19.89 -4.27 4.67
C GLY A 17 -19.96 -3.98 3.17
N LEU A 18 -19.64 -4.92 2.27
CA LEU A 18 -19.85 -4.71 0.82
C LEU A 18 -20.94 -5.65 0.27
N PRO A 19 -21.94 -5.13 -0.48
CA PRO A 19 -22.94 -5.95 -1.17
C PRO A 19 -22.36 -6.92 -2.22
N SER A 20 -21.09 -6.71 -2.62
CA SER A 20 -20.42 -7.42 -3.72
C SER A 20 -20.03 -8.87 -3.40
N GLY A 21 -20.04 -9.29 -2.13
CA GLY A 21 -19.53 -10.60 -1.71
C GLY A 21 -18.00 -10.73 -1.77
N THR A 22 -17.29 -9.60 -1.86
CA THR A 22 -15.82 -9.54 -1.84
C THR A 22 -15.33 -8.70 -0.67
N VAL A 23 -14.13 -8.99 -0.21
CA VAL A 23 -13.43 -8.21 0.83
C VAL A 23 -12.90 -6.91 0.22
N ASP A 24 -12.99 -5.81 0.97
CA ASP A 24 -12.43 -4.53 0.56
C ASP A 24 -10.89 -4.51 0.63
N ALA A 25 -10.28 -3.60 -0.14
CA ALA A 25 -8.83 -3.48 -0.22
C ALA A 25 -8.18 -3.14 1.13
N GLY A 26 -8.78 -2.22 1.91
CA GLY A 26 -8.31 -1.85 3.25
C GLY A 26 -8.19 -3.04 4.21
N THR A 27 -9.16 -3.94 4.19
CA THR A 27 -9.14 -5.19 4.98
C THR A 27 -8.03 -6.13 4.50
N VAL A 28 -7.88 -6.34 3.19
CA VAL A 28 -6.79 -7.15 2.61
C VAL A 28 -5.41 -6.59 3.01
N ILE A 29 -5.23 -5.28 2.89
CA ILE A 29 -4.01 -4.56 3.28
C ILE A 29 -3.69 -4.82 4.76
N THR A 30 -4.71 -4.80 5.63
CA THR A 30 -4.56 -5.06 7.06
C THR A 30 -4.03 -6.46 7.35
N TRP A 31 -4.53 -7.48 6.64
CA TRP A 31 -4.04 -8.86 6.82
C TRP A 31 -2.58 -9.01 6.40
N ILE A 32 -2.21 -8.39 5.28
CA ILE A 32 -0.86 -8.43 4.75
C ILE A 32 0.13 -7.71 5.67
N ASP A 33 -0.21 -6.50 6.13
CA ASP A 33 0.61 -5.73 7.07
C ASP A 33 0.83 -6.48 8.38
N LYS A 34 -0.21 -7.12 8.94
CA LYS A 34 -0.08 -7.93 10.17
C LYS A 34 0.91 -9.07 10.01
N ALA A 35 0.85 -9.80 8.89
CA ALA A 35 1.82 -10.87 8.62
C ALA A 35 3.23 -10.31 8.39
N GLY A 36 3.34 -9.19 7.66
CA GLY A 36 4.59 -8.49 7.39
C GLY A 36 5.29 -8.04 8.66
N TYR A 37 4.57 -7.29 9.49
CA TYR A 37 5.03 -6.81 10.79
C TYR A 37 5.45 -7.97 11.68
N ALA A 38 4.64 -9.03 11.79
CA ALA A 38 4.97 -10.18 12.63
C ALA A 38 6.28 -10.85 12.21
N VAL A 39 6.51 -11.01 10.90
CA VAL A 39 7.78 -11.55 10.35
C VAL A 39 8.95 -10.62 10.64
N ALA A 40 8.80 -9.31 10.36
CA ALA A 40 9.87 -8.34 10.58
C ALA A 40 10.24 -8.19 12.06
N ALA A 41 9.25 -8.02 12.95
CA ALA A 41 9.46 -7.90 14.39
C ALA A 41 10.12 -9.17 14.97
N SER A 42 9.64 -10.35 14.56
CA SER A 42 10.24 -11.63 14.98
C SER A 42 11.68 -11.80 14.48
N TRP A 43 11.99 -11.26 13.30
CA TRP A 43 13.34 -11.27 12.75
C TRP A 43 14.27 -10.31 13.48
N ALA A 44 13.81 -9.07 13.71
CA ALA A 44 14.54 -8.03 14.42
C ALA A 44 14.81 -8.39 15.88
N GLY A 45 13.85 -9.06 16.54
CA GLY A 45 13.87 -9.27 17.99
C GLY A 45 13.51 -8.02 18.79
N THR A 46 13.07 -6.96 18.12
CA THR A 46 12.70 -5.66 18.70
C THR A 46 11.49 -5.06 17.96
N TYR A 47 11.06 -3.87 18.37
CA TYR A 47 10.04 -3.11 17.64
C TYR A 47 10.51 -2.79 16.23
N VAL A 48 9.59 -2.85 15.28
CA VAL A 48 9.86 -2.46 13.90
C VAL A 48 8.84 -1.44 13.44
N ARG A 49 9.30 -0.41 12.75
CA ARG A 49 8.45 0.61 12.14
C ARG A 49 8.29 0.31 10.66
N ALA A 50 7.07 0.36 10.12
CA ALA A 50 6.88 0.31 8.67
C ALA A 50 7.54 1.54 8.03
N SER A 51 8.39 1.31 7.03
CA SER A 51 9.03 2.37 6.26
C SER A 51 8.39 2.49 4.88
N TYR A 52 8.01 1.38 4.27
CA TYR A 52 7.46 1.35 2.92
C TYR A 52 6.55 0.14 2.71
N VAL A 53 5.47 0.34 1.95
CA VAL A 53 4.60 -0.73 1.46
C VAL A 53 4.34 -0.50 -0.03
N GLY A 54 4.77 -1.43 -0.87
CA GLY A 54 4.81 -1.25 -2.32
C GLY A 54 3.92 -2.18 -3.14
N ASN A 55 3.47 -1.67 -4.28
CA ASN A 55 2.97 -2.43 -5.42
C ASN A 55 1.84 -3.44 -5.13
N MET A 56 0.83 -3.08 -4.33
CA MET A 56 -0.32 -3.96 -4.11
C MET A 56 -1.32 -3.79 -5.26
N GLN A 57 -1.42 -4.82 -6.09
CA GLN A 57 -2.41 -4.91 -7.15
C GLN A 57 -3.56 -5.81 -6.67
N PHE A 58 -4.80 -5.39 -6.92
CA PHE A 58 -6.01 -6.14 -6.52
C PHE A 58 -6.76 -6.66 -7.75
N GLU A 59 -6.04 -7.30 -8.66
CA GLU A 59 -6.61 -7.83 -9.91
C GLU A 59 -7.55 -9.01 -9.66
N ASN A 60 -7.28 -9.77 -8.59
CA ASN A 60 -8.02 -10.95 -8.20
C ASN A 60 -8.77 -10.66 -6.89
N PRO A 61 -10.08 -10.35 -6.94
CA PRO A 61 -10.88 -10.06 -5.76
C PRO A 61 -10.86 -11.23 -4.77
N VAL A 62 -10.96 -10.92 -3.49
CA VAL A 62 -11.00 -11.92 -2.41
C VAL A 62 -12.46 -12.18 -2.05
N PRO A 63 -13.04 -13.35 -2.35
CA PRO A 63 -14.42 -13.65 -1.97
C PRO A 63 -14.54 -13.83 -0.46
N VAL A 64 -15.66 -13.36 0.11
CA VAL A 64 -15.98 -13.63 1.51
C VAL A 64 -16.24 -15.13 1.75
N ASP A 65 -16.20 -15.55 3.01
CA ASP A 65 -16.45 -16.92 3.46
C ASP A 65 -15.56 -17.98 2.79
N THR A 66 -14.42 -17.55 2.24
CA THR A 66 -13.48 -18.41 1.53
C THR A 66 -12.15 -18.48 2.27
N ARG A 67 -11.51 -19.65 2.25
CA ARG A 67 -10.20 -19.86 2.89
C ARG A 67 -9.13 -18.96 2.24
N ALA A 68 -8.52 -18.10 3.04
CA ALA A 68 -7.45 -17.19 2.66
C ALA A 68 -6.16 -17.53 3.42
N VAL A 69 -5.02 -17.37 2.75
CA VAL A 69 -3.70 -17.55 3.37
C VAL A 69 -2.80 -16.36 3.02
N VAL A 70 -2.34 -15.65 4.05
CA VAL A 70 -1.28 -14.65 3.90
C VAL A 70 0.05 -15.31 4.23
N GLN A 71 0.97 -15.32 3.27
CA GLN A 71 2.33 -15.81 3.47
C GLN A 71 3.30 -14.63 3.44
N ALA A 72 4.11 -14.49 4.47
CA ALA A 72 5.13 -13.45 4.57
C ALA A 72 6.51 -14.07 4.86
N ARG A 73 7.57 -13.48 4.30
CA ARG A 73 8.95 -13.92 4.55
C ARG A 73 9.96 -12.79 4.39
N VAL A 74 11.03 -12.82 5.19
CA VAL A 74 12.22 -11.98 4.98
C VAL A 74 12.87 -12.40 3.67
N VAL A 75 13.20 -11.42 2.84
CA VAL A 75 13.87 -11.63 1.55
C VAL A 75 15.21 -10.93 1.46
N HIS A 76 15.41 -9.85 2.23
CA HIS A 76 16.63 -9.06 2.25
C HIS A 76 16.72 -8.25 3.54
N THR A 77 17.93 -7.90 3.98
CA THR A 77 18.18 -6.99 5.10
C THR A 77 19.35 -6.06 4.77
N ASP A 78 19.25 -4.79 5.15
CA ASP A 78 20.29 -3.79 4.92
C ASP A 78 20.30 -2.79 6.10
N GLY A 79 21.33 -2.85 6.95
CA GLY A 79 21.41 -2.08 8.19
C GLY A 79 20.16 -2.30 9.07
N PRO A 80 19.37 -1.26 9.38
CA PRO A 80 18.15 -1.42 10.17
C PRO A 80 16.96 -1.96 9.37
N TYR A 81 17.06 -2.03 8.04
CA TYR A 81 15.92 -2.31 7.17
C TYR A 81 15.75 -3.81 6.92
N ILE A 82 14.51 -4.29 7.06
CA ILE A 82 14.08 -5.67 6.83
C ILE A 82 13.06 -5.64 5.70
N HIS A 83 13.40 -6.27 4.58
CA HIS A 83 12.53 -6.39 3.43
C HIS A 83 11.73 -7.69 3.55
N VAL A 84 10.41 -7.57 3.52
CA VAL A 84 9.46 -8.67 3.67
C VAL A 84 8.61 -8.77 2.41
N GLN A 85 8.71 -9.91 1.73
CA GLN A 85 7.75 -10.28 0.69
C GLN A 85 6.51 -10.85 1.36
N ALA A 86 5.33 -10.37 0.97
CA ALA A 86 4.07 -10.98 1.37
C ALA A 86 3.16 -11.22 0.17
N ARG A 87 2.41 -12.33 0.24
CA ARG A 87 1.37 -12.67 -0.74
C ARG A 87 0.11 -13.14 -0.05
N LEU A 88 -1.04 -12.72 -0.56
CA LEU A 88 -2.34 -13.29 -0.22
C LEU A 88 -2.72 -14.28 -1.30
N ILE A 89 -3.00 -15.52 -0.89
CA ILE A 89 -3.41 -16.60 -1.79
C ILE A 89 -4.73 -17.21 -1.33
N MET A 90 -5.50 -17.73 -2.28
CA MET A 90 -6.73 -18.48 -2.06
C MET A 90 -6.48 -19.95 -2.41
N PRO A 91 -6.16 -20.82 -1.44
CA PRO A 91 -5.75 -22.21 -1.70
C PRO A 91 -6.81 -23.06 -2.42
N SER A 92 -8.08 -22.66 -2.30
CA SER A 92 -9.22 -23.38 -2.84
C SER A 92 -9.66 -22.89 -4.22
N LEU A 93 -9.05 -21.81 -4.72
CA LEU A 93 -9.37 -21.24 -6.04
C LEU A 93 -8.18 -21.45 -6.98
N PRO A 94 -8.41 -21.88 -8.23
CA PRO A 94 -7.33 -22.11 -9.19
C PRO A 94 -6.79 -20.77 -9.72
N GLY A 95 -5.47 -20.64 -9.74
CA GLY A 95 -4.74 -19.62 -10.48
C GLY A 95 -4.53 -20.02 -11.96
N GLU A 96 -3.91 -19.13 -12.73
CA GLU A 96 -3.63 -19.36 -14.17
C GLU A 96 -2.69 -20.55 -14.43
N ASP A 97 -1.78 -20.82 -13.50
CA ASP A 97 -0.81 -21.91 -13.52
C ASP A 97 -1.39 -23.25 -13.01
N GLY A 98 -2.66 -23.28 -12.61
CA GLY A 98 -3.30 -24.43 -11.97
C GLY A 98 -2.95 -24.59 -10.48
N GLY A 99 -2.14 -23.69 -9.92
CA GLY A 99 -1.85 -23.58 -8.49
C GLY A 99 -2.92 -22.78 -7.74
N PRO A 100 -2.67 -22.43 -6.47
CA PRO A 100 -3.51 -21.49 -5.71
C PRO A 100 -3.58 -20.12 -6.38
N LEU A 101 -4.77 -19.53 -6.45
CA LEU A 101 -4.95 -18.16 -6.93
C LEU A 101 -4.17 -17.19 -6.03
N VAL A 102 -3.31 -16.38 -6.63
CA VAL A 102 -2.63 -15.27 -5.95
C VAL A 102 -3.47 -14.02 -6.10
N CYS A 103 -4.02 -13.51 -4.98
CA CYS A 103 -4.83 -12.30 -4.99
C CYS A 103 -3.99 -11.04 -5.11
N THR A 104 -2.89 -10.99 -4.35
CA THR A 104 -1.95 -9.89 -4.39
C THR A 104 -0.60 -10.31 -3.83
N GLU A 105 0.47 -9.67 -4.28
CA GLU A 105 1.82 -9.83 -3.79
C GLU A 105 2.46 -8.44 -3.65
N CYS A 106 3.21 -8.23 -2.57
CA CYS A 106 3.87 -6.96 -2.31
C CYS A 106 5.21 -7.14 -1.62
N LEU A 107 6.02 -6.09 -1.71
CA LEU A 107 7.24 -5.91 -0.93
C LEU A 107 6.99 -4.82 0.12
N MET A 108 7.19 -5.18 1.37
CA MET A 108 7.13 -4.29 2.53
C MET A 108 8.53 -4.11 3.09
N VAL A 109 8.83 -2.93 3.62
CA VAL A 109 10.08 -2.65 4.31
C VAL A 109 9.79 -2.08 5.68
N TYR A 110 10.37 -2.73 6.68
CA TYR A 110 10.31 -2.32 8.06
C TYR A 110 11.71 -1.91 8.53
N ALA A 111 11.80 -0.99 9.49
CA ALA A 111 13.06 -0.59 10.12
C ALA A 111 13.05 -1.01 11.59
N ALA A 112 14.06 -1.74 12.04
CA ALA A 112 14.22 -2.09 13.45
C ALA A 112 14.59 -0.86 14.28
N GLU A 113 13.93 -0.70 15.42
CA GLU A 113 14.01 0.50 16.24
C GLU A 113 14.00 0.17 17.74
N GLU A 114 14.92 0.76 18.49
CA GLU A 114 14.98 0.73 19.95
C GLU A 114 15.10 2.16 20.49
N ASP A 115 14.26 2.52 21.46
CA ASP A 115 14.25 3.84 22.10
C ASP A 115 14.25 5.03 21.10
N GLY A 116 13.48 4.91 20.02
CA GLY A 116 13.37 5.96 19.01
C GLY A 116 14.51 5.99 17.98
N ARG A 117 15.45 5.02 18.03
CA ARG A 117 16.63 4.98 17.17
C ARG A 117 16.68 3.71 16.36
N PHE A 118 17.08 3.85 15.09
CA PHE A 118 17.32 2.70 14.25
C PHE A 118 18.49 1.87 14.76
N VAL A 119 18.29 0.55 14.78
CA VAL A 119 19.29 -0.45 15.16
C VAL A 119 19.44 -1.46 14.03
N ASP A 120 20.65 -1.98 13.83
CA ASP A 120 20.89 -2.96 12.77
C ASP A 120 20.08 -4.23 13.01
N ALA A 121 19.37 -4.67 11.97
CA ALA A 121 18.65 -5.93 11.99
C ALA A 121 19.63 -7.10 11.79
N PRO A 122 19.32 -8.31 12.32
CA PRO A 122 20.11 -9.49 12.00
C PRO A 122 20.22 -9.72 10.49
N ALA A 123 21.42 -9.99 9.98
CA ALA A 123 21.63 -10.16 8.55
C ALA A 123 20.89 -11.40 8.01
N TRP A 124 20.13 -11.22 6.93
CA TRP A 124 19.59 -12.28 6.09
C TRP A 124 20.67 -12.76 5.11
N ILE A 125 20.93 -14.06 5.10
CA ILE A 125 21.90 -14.70 4.21
C ILE A 125 21.15 -15.73 3.37
N PRO A 126 21.01 -15.54 2.05
CA PRO A 126 20.34 -16.50 1.19
C PRO A 126 21.17 -17.78 1.00
N GLU A 127 20.58 -18.93 1.30
CA GLU A 127 21.21 -20.26 1.21
C GLU A 127 20.86 -20.99 -0.09
N THR A 128 19.65 -20.76 -0.63
CA THR A 128 19.17 -21.42 -1.85
C THR A 128 19.13 -20.48 -3.04
N GLU A 129 19.08 -21.03 -4.26
CA GLU A 129 18.97 -20.22 -5.48
C GLU A 129 17.74 -19.32 -5.48
N GLY A 130 16.57 -19.86 -5.12
CA GLY A 130 15.35 -19.06 -5.00
C GLY A 130 15.45 -17.96 -3.94
N GLN A 131 16.23 -18.16 -2.86
CA GLN A 131 16.49 -17.09 -1.89
C GLN A 131 17.43 -16.02 -2.45
N ARG A 132 18.48 -16.41 -3.20
CA ARG A 132 19.39 -15.45 -3.86
C ARG A 132 18.66 -14.59 -4.88
N LEU A 133 17.78 -15.19 -5.69
CA LEU A 133 16.97 -14.45 -6.66
C LEU A 133 16.04 -13.43 -5.98
N ARG A 134 15.38 -13.80 -4.88
CA ARG A 134 14.52 -12.87 -4.12
C ARG A 134 15.31 -11.76 -3.44
N ASP A 135 16.51 -12.07 -2.93
CA ASP A 135 17.42 -11.09 -2.34
C ASP A 135 17.86 -10.05 -3.38
N GLU A 136 18.30 -10.51 -4.56
CA GLU A 136 18.65 -9.64 -5.68
C GLU A 136 17.46 -8.79 -6.14
N GLN A 137 16.26 -9.38 -6.28
CA GLN A 137 15.05 -8.65 -6.62
C GLN A 137 14.72 -7.56 -5.59
N ALA A 138 14.78 -7.88 -4.30
CA ALA A 138 14.50 -6.92 -3.23
C ALA A 138 15.53 -5.79 -3.18
N ASN A 139 16.80 -6.08 -3.47
CA ASN A 139 17.87 -5.09 -3.55
C ASN A 139 17.71 -4.20 -4.80
N ASN A 140 17.43 -4.78 -5.96
CA ASN A 140 17.23 -4.04 -7.22
C ASN A 140 16.00 -3.13 -7.15
N ALA A 141 14.94 -3.56 -6.46
CA ALA A 141 13.74 -2.75 -6.22
C ALA A 141 14.03 -1.48 -5.41
N LYS A 142 15.13 -1.42 -4.64
CA LYS A 142 15.51 -0.26 -3.82
C LYS A 142 15.72 1.01 -4.65
N VAL A 143 16.37 0.88 -5.81
CA VAL A 143 16.67 2.03 -6.69
C VAL A 143 15.37 2.64 -7.20
N LEU A 144 14.53 1.81 -7.81
CA LEU A 144 13.26 2.25 -8.38
C LEU A 144 12.30 2.78 -7.31
N ARG A 145 12.28 2.12 -6.13
CA ARG A 145 11.54 2.62 -4.96
C ARG A 145 11.98 4.03 -4.59
N THR A 146 13.29 4.28 -4.49
CA THR A 146 13.82 5.60 -4.11
C THR A 146 13.43 6.67 -5.13
N THR A 147 13.48 6.35 -6.43
CA THR A 147 13.03 7.26 -7.50
C THR A 147 11.54 7.57 -7.39
N ILE A 148 10.70 6.55 -7.21
CA ILE A 148 9.25 6.73 -7.02
C ILE A 148 8.96 7.58 -5.78
N GLU A 149 9.65 7.31 -4.66
CA GLU A 149 9.50 8.08 -3.42
C GLU A 149 9.84 9.56 -3.61
N GLN A 150 10.92 9.88 -4.30
CA GLN A 150 11.33 11.25 -4.58
C GLN A 150 10.30 11.98 -5.44
N GLY A 151 9.79 11.32 -6.50
CA GLY A 151 8.73 11.91 -7.33
C GLY A 151 7.43 12.13 -6.55
N MET A 152 7.04 11.18 -5.68
CA MET A 152 5.86 11.33 -4.82
C MET A 152 5.97 12.51 -3.83
N VAL A 153 7.16 12.73 -3.27
CA VAL A 153 7.43 13.89 -2.40
C VAL A 153 7.34 15.20 -3.19
N ALA A 154 7.82 15.20 -4.43
CA ALA A 154 7.84 16.37 -5.30
C ALA A 154 6.46 16.71 -5.91
N LEU A 155 5.48 15.79 -5.87
CA LEU A 155 4.12 16.08 -6.36
C LEU A 155 3.54 17.31 -5.64
N PRO A 156 3.13 18.35 -6.37
CA PRO A 156 2.55 19.53 -5.75
C PRO A 156 1.14 19.20 -5.24
N PHE A 157 0.90 19.42 -3.93
CA PHE A 157 -0.46 19.42 -3.39
C PHE A 157 -0.88 20.87 -3.18
N PRO A 158 -2.01 21.28 -3.75
CA PRO A 158 -2.49 22.64 -3.59
C PRO A 158 -3.30 22.76 -2.30
N GLU A 159 -3.44 23.99 -1.78
CA GLU A 159 -4.36 24.24 -0.66
C GLU A 159 -5.83 24.21 -1.14
N GLU A 160 -6.06 24.74 -2.35
CA GLU A 160 -7.34 24.85 -3.05
C GLU A 160 -7.17 24.42 -4.51
N VAL A 161 -8.19 23.82 -5.08
CA VAL A 161 -8.20 23.37 -6.48
C VAL A 161 -9.26 24.12 -7.30
N GLY A 162 -9.16 24.05 -8.63
CA GLY A 162 -10.14 24.65 -9.52
C GLY A 162 -11.53 23.99 -9.41
N PRO A 163 -12.57 24.59 -10.02
CA PRO A 163 -13.94 24.06 -9.95
C PRO A 163 -14.11 22.67 -10.59
N ASN A 164 -13.18 22.27 -11.46
CA ASN A 164 -13.21 21.01 -12.20
C ASN A 164 -12.19 19.97 -11.67
N ASP A 165 -11.59 20.25 -10.52
CA ASP A 165 -10.70 19.33 -9.82
C ASP A 165 -11.43 18.71 -8.62
N GLU A 166 -11.15 17.44 -8.31
CA GLU A 166 -11.69 16.79 -7.11
C GLU A 166 -10.61 16.68 -6.02
N LEU A 167 -10.87 17.35 -4.89
CA LEU A 167 -10.02 17.35 -3.71
C LEU A 167 -10.85 16.97 -2.47
N VAL A 168 -10.48 15.87 -1.84
CA VAL A 168 -11.09 15.38 -0.60
C VAL A 168 -10.11 15.54 0.56
N LYS A 169 -10.61 16.04 1.69
CA LYS A 169 -9.86 16.12 2.94
C LYS A 169 -10.65 15.38 4.03
N LEU A 170 -10.12 14.26 4.51
CA LEU A 170 -10.60 13.61 5.73
C LEU A 170 -9.78 14.14 6.90
N CYS A 171 -10.43 14.54 8.00
CA CYS A 171 -9.76 15.04 9.20
C CYS A 171 -10.40 14.45 10.46
N PHE A 172 -9.60 13.78 11.27
CA PHE A 172 -10.05 13.04 12.45
C PHE A 172 -8.93 12.89 13.48
N ILE A 173 -9.25 12.33 14.64
CA ILE A 173 -8.28 12.02 15.69
C ILE A 173 -7.92 10.53 15.60
N ALA A 174 -6.63 10.20 15.58
CA ALA A 174 -6.17 8.81 15.59
C ALA A 174 -6.60 8.09 16.87
N GLY A 175 -7.26 6.94 16.72
CA GLY A 175 -7.82 6.20 17.84
C GLY A 175 -6.81 5.30 18.55
N HIS A 176 -7.05 5.00 19.83
CA HIS A 176 -6.25 4.03 20.58
C HIS A 176 -6.42 2.58 20.09
N GLY A 177 -7.53 2.26 19.42
CA GLY A 177 -7.75 0.92 18.85
C GLY A 177 -6.87 0.59 17.64
N GLU A 178 -6.17 1.59 17.10
CA GLU A 178 -5.37 1.51 15.89
C GLU A 178 -3.87 1.43 16.18
N THR A 179 -3.47 1.34 17.46
CA THR A 179 -2.05 1.38 17.85
C THR A 179 -1.38 0.01 17.90
N THR A 180 -0.07 -0.02 17.69
CA THR A 180 0.82 -1.13 18.01
C THR A 180 1.09 -1.15 19.54
N ILE A 181 2.11 -1.91 19.97
CA ILE A 181 2.61 -1.84 21.35
C ILE A 181 3.10 -0.41 21.61
N GLY A 182 2.52 0.24 22.62
CA GLY A 182 2.73 1.67 22.89
C GLY A 182 1.55 2.50 22.40
N SER A 183 1.82 3.70 21.89
CA SER A 183 0.83 4.63 21.35
C SER A 183 0.95 4.87 19.84
N THR A 184 1.93 4.26 19.18
CA THR A 184 2.16 4.43 17.74
C THR A 184 1.07 3.75 16.93
N VAL A 185 0.50 4.46 15.95
CA VAL A 185 -0.51 3.93 15.03
C VAL A 185 0.09 2.87 14.10
N GLN A 186 -0.67 1.80 13.86
CA GLN A 186 -0.34 0.72 12.93
C GLN A 186 -0.33 1.23 11.48
N ALA A 187 0.63 0.75 10.68
CA ALA A 187 0.71 1.11 9.26
C ALA A 187 -0.56 0.74 8.49
N SER A 188 -1.18 -0.40 8.79
CA SER A 188 -2.49 -0.81 8.27
C SER A 188 -3.60 0.20 8.50
N ALA A 189 -3.66 0.87 9.67
CA ALA A 189 -4.65 1.91 9.91
C ALA A 189 -4.45 3.11 8.97
N ILE A 190 -3.20 3.55 8.81
CA ILE A 190 -2.84 4.65 7.89
C ILE A 190 -3.22 4.30 6.45
N MET A 191 -2.90 3.08 6.01
CA MET A 191 -3.23 2.62 4.66
C MET A 191 -4.74 2.51 4.44
N ARG A 192 -5.51 2.11 5.46
CA ARG A 192 -6.97 2.09 5.38
C ARG A 192 -7.55 3.50 5.24
N TRP A 193 -7.03 4.49 5.97
CA TRP A 193 -7.49 5.88 5.81
C TRP A 193 -7.12 6.47 4.43
N ILE A 194 -5.97 6.07 3.87
CA ILE A 194 -5.56 6.40 2.50
C ILE A 194 -6.57 5.80 1.50
N ASP A 195 -6.88 4.51 1.62
CA ASP A 195 -7.83 3.82 0.75
C ASP A 195 -9.23 4.46 0.83
N GLU A 196 -9.70 4.77 2.03
CA GLU A 196 -10.99 5.43 2.27
C GLU A 196 -11.05 6.83 1.64
N ALA A 197 -10.01 7.64 1.81
CA ALA A 197 -9.94 8.96 1.16
C ALA A 197 -9.90 8.86 -0.37
N ALA A 198 -9.18 7.87 -0.91
CA ALA A 198 -9.14 7.62 -2.35
C ALA A 198 -10.51 7.19 -2.89
N ALA A 199 -11.20 6.30 -2.17
CA ALA A 199 -12.54 5.83 -2.52
C ALA A 199 -13.55 6.99 -2.53
N VAL A 200 -13.54 7.87 -1.51
CA VAL A 200 -14.42 9.05 -1.49
C VAL A 200 -14.13 10.00 -2.65
N CYS A 201 -12.86 10.28 -2.93
CA CYS A 201 -12.45 11.13 -4.06
C CYS A 201 -12.95 10.56 -5.40
N ALA A 202 -12.73 9.26 -5.63
CA ALA A 202 -13.14 8.60 -6.86
C ALA A 202 -14.67 8.43 -6.97
N ALA A 203 -15.37 8.21 -5.86
CA ALA A 203 -16.83 8.13 -5.82
C ALA A 203 -17.48 9.47 -6.21
N ARG A 204 -16.97 10.58 -5.66
CA ARG A 204 -17.42 11.93 -6.03
C ARG A 204 -17.19 12.23 -7.50
N TRP A 205 -16.01 11.90 -8.01
CA TRP A 205 -15.68 12.12 -9.42
C TRP A 205 -16.54 11.30 -10.37
N SER A 206 -16.68 10.00 -10.10
CA SER A 206 -17.42 9.07 -10.97
C SER A 206 -18.93 9.15 -10.81
N GLY A 207 -19.43 9.71 -9.70
CA GLY A 207 -20.85 9.66 -9.32
C GLY A 207 -21.31 8.25 -8.91
N SER A 208 -20.40 7.33 -8.61
CA SER A 208 -20.69 5.95 -8.22
C SER A 208 -20.41 5.70 -6.73
N GLU A 209 -21.34 5.07 -6.03
CA GLU A 209 -21.14 4.55 -4.67
C GLU A 209 -20.23 3.30 -4.65
N HIS A 210 -20.12 2.60 -5.79
CA HIS A 210 -19.36 1.36 -5.89
C HIS A 210 -18.04 1.66 -6.60
N VAL A 211 -17.02 2.00 -5.82
CA VAL A 211 -15.65 2.22 -6.28
C VAL A 211 -14.72 1.30 -5.51
N VAL A 212 -13.78 0.66 -6.21
CA VAL A 212 -12.78 -0.24 -5.62
C VAL A 212 -11.38 0.15 -6.05
N ALA A 213 -10.39 -0.13 -5.20
CA ALA A 213 -9.00 0.03 -5.57
C ALA A 213 -8.57 -1.09 -6.51
N ALA A 214 -8.13 -0.75 -7.73
CA ALA A 214 -7.38 -1.66 -8.59
C ALA A 214 -5.91 -1.74 -8.16
N PHE A 215 -5.41 -0.66 -7.55
CA PHE A 215 -4.06 -0.55 -7.02
C PHE A 215 -4.05 0.28 -5.75
N ALA A 216 -3.34 -0.21 -4.73
CA ALA A 216 -2.90 0.59 -3.59
C ALA A 216 -1.42 0.32 -3.28
N GLY A 217 -0.80 1.20 -2.50
CA GLY A 217 0.61 1.05 -2.12
C GLY A 217 1.51 2.08 -2.80
N GLY A 218 2.82 1.83 -2.73
CA GLY A 218 3.79 2.91 -2.88
C GLY A 218 3.77 3.86 -1.68
N VAL A 219 3.25 3.38 -0.55
CA VAL A 219 3.11 4.17 0.66
C VAL A 219 4.47 4.27 1.32
N ARG A 220 4.97 5.49 1.45
CA ARG A 220 6.16 5.79 2.26
C ARG A 220 5.71 6.35 3.60
N PHE A 221 6.19 5.76 4.67
CA PHE A 221 5.99 6.28 6.03
C PHE A 221 7.24 7.10 6.42
N LEU A 222 7.04 8.39 6.66
CA LEU A 222 8.10 9.36 6.95
C LEU A 222 8.28 9.55 8.46
N GLU A 223 7.17 9.59 9.19
CA GLU A 223 7.10 9.92 10.61
C GLU A 223 6.01 9.06 11.27
N ASN A 224 6.12 8.85 12.58
CA ASN A 224 5.10 8.15 13.36
C ASN A 224 3.87 9.04 13.58
N ILE A 225 2.70 8.41 13.65
CA ILE A 225 1.47 9.00 14.20
C ILE A 225 1.24 8.33 15.55
N GLU A 226 0.91 9.13 16.57
CA GLU A 226 0.51 8.61 17.88
C GLU A 226 -1.01 8.70 18.04
N ALA A 227 -1.59 7.80 18.83
CA ALA A 227 -2.98 7.95 19.24
C ALA A 227 -3.23 9.32 19.90
N GLY A 228 -4.34 9.94 19.53
CA GLY A 228 -4.70 11.30 19.93
C GLY A 228 -4.13 12.41 19.04
N ASP A 229 -3.30 12.08 18.04
CA ASP A 229 -2.88 13.04 17.01
C ASP A 229 -4.04 13.35 16.06
N VAL A 230 -4.08 14.59 15.57
CA VAL A 230 -5.00 15.00 14.51
C VAL A 230 -4.39 14.57 13.19
N VAL A 231 -5.11 13.76 12.44
CA VAL A 231 -4.71 13.23 11.15
C VAL A 231 -5.55 13.90 10.06
N THR A 232 -4.89 14.36 9.01
CA THR A 232 -5.53 14.85 7.79
C THR A 232 -5.06 14.02 6.60
N VAL A 233 -5.98 13.33 5.92
CA VAL A 233 -5.71 12.65 4.66
C VAL A 233 -6.26 13.48 3.52
N VAL A 234 -5.37 13.94 2.64
CA VAL A 234 -5.72 14.71 1.45
C VAL A 234 -5.64 13.78 0.25
N ALA A 235 -6.73 13.63 -0.48
CA ALA A 235 -6.84 12.86 -1.72
C ALA A 235 -7.20 13.79 -2.87
N LEU A 236 -6.42 13.75 -3.95
CA LEU A 236 -6.54 14.61 -5.11
C LEU A 236 -6.60 13.75 -6.37
N LEU A 237 -7.64 13.92 -7.18
CA LEU A 237 -7.65 13.34 -8.51
C LEU A 237 -6.58 14.03 -9.37
N VAL A 238 -5.68 13.24 -9.96
CA VAL A 238 -4.54 13.78 -10.72
C VAL A 238 -4.49 13.34 -12.17
N HIS A 239 -5.25 12.30 -12.52
CA HIS A 239 -5.36 11.81 -13.89
C HIS A 239 -6.54 10.84 -13.99
N THR A 240 -7.17 10.77 -15.16
CA THR A 240 -8.11 9.71 -15.51
C THR A 240 -7.67 9.02 -16.78
N SER A 241 -7.62 7.70 -16.74
CA SER A 241 -7.64 6.89 -17.97
C SER A 241 -9.09 6.61 -18.36
N PRO A 242 -9.36 5.97 -19.53
CA PRO A 242 -10.73 5.70 -19.96
C PRO A 242 -11.60 4.96 -18.94
N ARG A 243 -11.00 4.19 -18.03
CA ARG A 243 -11.71 3.32 -17.06
C ARG A 243 -11.14 3.36 -15.64
N ALA A 244 -10.21 4.25 -15.35
CA ALA A 244 -9.58 4.32 -14.02
C ALA A 244 -9.26 5.76 -13.63
N MET A 245 -9.32 6.00 -12.33
CA MET A 245 -9.06 7.29 -11.69
C MET A 245 -7.78 7.17 -10.87
N HIS A 246 -6.82 8.06 -11.11
CA HIS A 246 -5.55 8.10 -10.40
C HIS A 246 -5.65 9.18 -9.33
N VAL A 247 -5.45 8.78 -8.08
CA VAL A 247 -5.63 9.65 -6.92
C VAL A 247 -4.32 9.76 -6.16
N ALA A 248 -3.76 10.97 -6.10
CA ALA A 248 -2.60 11.26 -5.28
C ALA A 248 -3.04 11.52 -3.84
N LEU A 249 -2.33 10.94 -2.88
CA LEU A 249 -2.65 11.04 -1.46
C LEU A 249 -1.47 11.57 -0.65
N ARG A 250 -1.78 12.42 0.32
CA ARG A 250 -0.84 12.91 1.32
C ARG A 250 -1.49 12.89 2.69
N VAL A 251 -0.80 12.28 3.65
CA VAL A 251 -1.23 12.20 5.04
C VAL A 251 -0.40 13.18 5.85
N TYR A 252 -1.09 13.96 6.67
CA TYR A 252 -0.51 14.86 7.62
C TYR A 252 -0.92 14.46 9.04
N ALA A 253 -0.04 14.71 10.01
CA ALA A 253 -0.38 14.56 11.41
C ALA A 253 0.22 15.68 12.27
N ALA A 254 -0.48 16.02 13.35
CA ALA A 254 -0.05 17.00 14.35
C ALA A 254 -0.57 16.62 15.74
N LYS A 255 0.11 17.06 16.81
CA LYS A 255 -0.51 17.03 18.13
C LYS A 255 -1.73 17.95 18.14
N ARG A 256 -2.79 17.58 18.87
CA ARG A 256 -4.05 18.34 18.96
C ARG A 256 -3.90 19.85 19.29
N HIS A 257 -2.83 20.23 19.98
CA HIS A 257 -2.56 21.61 20.39
C HIS A 257 -1.58 22.34 19.45
N GLN A 258 -1.05 21.67 18.43
CA GLN A 258 -0.14 22.25 17.43
C GLN A 258 -0.94 22.74 16.22
N ARG A 259 -0.52 23.86 15.64
CA ARG A 259 -1.13 24.40 14.42
C ARG A 259 -0.52 23.84 13.15
N GLU A 260 0.77 23.54 13.19
CA GLU A 260 1.51 23.01 12.06
C GLU A 260 1.48 21.49 12.09
N SER A 261 1.17 20.89 10.94
CA SER A 261 1.20 19.44 10.74
C SER A 261 2.43 19.04 9.94
N LYS A 262 2.94 17.84 10.23
CA LYS A 262 4.00 17.21 9.44
C LYS A 262 3.39 16.27 8.43
N ILE A 263 4.05 16.11 7.29
CA ILE A 263 3.75 15.03 6.36
C ILE A 263 4.23 13.72 6.99
N VAL A 264 3.35 12.73 7.05
CA VAL A 264 3.66 11.41 7.62
C VAL A 264 3.62 10.30 6.57
N ALA A 265 2.83 10.46 5.51
CA ALA A 265 2.83 9.52 4.39
C ALA A 265 2.41 10.15 3.04
N HIS A 266 2.81 9.48 1.95
CA HIS A 266 2.37 9.75 0.58
C HIS A 266 1.94 8.45 -0.09
N SER A 267 0.99 8.51 -1.03
CA SER A 267 0.55 7.35 -1.81
C SER A 267 -0.06 7.77 -3.14
N LEU A 268 -0.12 6.85 -4.10
CA LEU A 268 -0.84 7.01 -5.36
C LEU A 268 -1.74 5.79 -5.58
N ALA A 269 -3.04 5.98 -5.46
CA ALA A 269 -4.04 4.93 -5.67
C ALA A 269 -4.57 4.95 -7.10
N VAL A 270 -5.00 3.78 -7.58
CA VAL A 270 -5.79 3.68 -8.82
C VAL A 270 -7.13 3.06 -8.48
N MET A 271 -8.18 3.83 -8.72
CA MET A 271 -9.55 3.49 -8.38
C MET A 271 -10.35 3.19 -9.66
N VAL A 272 -11.26 2.22 -9.59
CA VAL A 272 -12.13 1.83 -10.70
C VAL A 272 -13.55 1.67 -10.22
N VAL A 273 -14.52 1.88 -11.11
CA VAL A 273 -15.91 1.49 -10.91
C VAL A 273 -16.07 0.09 -11.50
N PRO A 274 -16.26 -0.97 -10.68
CA PRO A 274 -16.39 -2.32 -11.19
C PRO A 274 -17.81 -2.56 -11.76
N ASP A 275 -17.88 -3.34 -12.84
CA ASP A 275 -19.10 -3.92 -13.39
C ASP A 275 -18.78 -5.24 -14.10
N ASP A 276 -19.48 -6.32 -13.74
CA ASP A 276 -19.32 -7.66 -14.33
C ASP A 276 -17.85 -8.08 -14.57
N GLY A 277 -17.00 -7.88 -13.54
CA GLY A 277 -15.59 -8.27 -13.57
C GLY A 277 -14.70 -7.37 -14.43
N ARG A 278 -15.19 -6.20 -14.87
CA ARG A 278 -14.42 -5.20 -15.63
C ARG A 278 -14.61 -3.80 -15.06
N ALA A 279 -13.69 -2.90 -15.38
CA ALA A 279 -13.84 -1.49 -15.03
C ALA A 279 -14.76 -0.76 -16.04
N GLN A 280 -15.73 0.01 -15.53
CA GLN A 280 -16.60 0.88 -16.30
C GLN A 280 -15.87 2.12 -16.81
N PRO A 281 -16.30 2.74 -17.92
CA PRO A 281 -15.84 4.06 -18.31
C PRO A 281 -16.12 5.10 -17.22
N VAL A 282 -15.18 6.02 -17.01
CA VAL A 282 -15.30 7.10 -16.01
C VAL A 282 -15.31 8.47 -16.69
N PRO A 283 -15.86 9.52 -16.05
CA PRO A 283 -15.69 10.89 -16.52
C PRO A 283 -14.19 11.21 -16.69
N GLN A 284 -13.84 11.84 -17.81
CA GLN A 284 -12.44 12.18 -18.08
C GLN A 284 -12.12 13.55 -17.48
N TRP A 285 -11.05 13.60 -16.70
CA TRP A 285 -10.50 14.83 -16.15
C TRP A 285 -9.54 15.44 -17.15
N GLU A 286 -9.67 16.75 -17.37
CA GLU A 286 -8.80 17.52 -18.25
C GLU A 286 -8.18 18.66 -17.45
N PRO A 287 -6.84 18.84 -17.47
CA PRO A 287 -6.20 19.92 -16.73
C PRO A 287 -6.55 21.29 -17.33
N GLU A 288 -7.05 22.21 -16.50
CA GLU A 288 -7.44 23.56 -16.93
C GLU A 288 -6.36 24.63 -16.69
N SER A 289 -5.24 24.25 -16.07
CA SER A 289 -4.14 25.15 -15.72
C SER A 289 -2.78 24.53 -16.01
N GLU A 290 -1.73 25.36 -16.13
CA GLU A 290 -0.35 24.87 -16.23
C GLU A 290 0.05 24.03 -15.01
N TRP A 291 -0.47 24.40 -13.83
CA TRP A 291 -0.22 23.69 -12.60
C TRP A 291 -0.82 22.27 -12.63
N SER A 292 -2.10 22.15 -13.00
CA SER A 292 -2.78 20.86 -13.10
C SER A 292 -2.19 19.99 -14.21
N ALA A 293 -1.77 20.59 -15.34
CA ALA A 293 -1.07 19.87 -16.41
C ALA A 293 0.31 19.33 -15.94
N SER A 294 1.04 20.11 -15.15
CA SER A 294 2.32 19.66 -14.57
C SER A 294 2.11 18.54 -13.55
N LEU A 295 1.07 18.64 -12.73
CA LEU A 295 0.66 17.61 -11.78
C LEU A 295 0.30 16.30 -12.49
N GLU A 296 -0.48 16.37 -13.57
CA GLU A 296 -0.84 15.22 -14.39
C GLU A 296 0.41 14.55 -14.97
N SER A 297 1.28 15.33 -15.61
CA SER A 297 2.51 14.80 -16.21
C SER A 297 3.36 14.05 -15.18
N ALA A 298 3.54 14.61 -13.99
CA ALA A 298 4.29 13.98 -12.92
C ALA A 298 3.59 12.71 -12.39
N ALA A 299 2.27 12.74 -12.24
CA ALA A 299 1.49 11.58 -11.80
C ALA A 299 1.56 10.43 -12.82
N VAL A 300 1.41 10.73 -14.12
CA VAL A 300 1.51 9.73 -15.20
C VAL A 300 2.92 9.11 -15.24
N GLU A 301 3.97 9.90 -15.10
CA GLU A 301 5.34 9.39 -15.03
C GLU A 301 5.52 8.41 -13.84
N LEU A 302 4.99 8.75 -12.67
CA LEU A 302 5.02 7.87 -11.49
C LEU A 302 4.26 6.57 -11.71
N VAL A 303 3.10 6.61 -12.37
CA VAL A 303 2.34 5.40 -12.74
C VAL A 303 3.18 4.52 -13.67
N LEU A 304 3.84 5.09 -14.67
CA LEU A 304 4.67 4.34 -15.61
C LEU A 304 5.87 3.69 -14.92
N LEU A 305 6.61 4.44 -14.10
CA LEU A 305 7.74 3.92 -13.32
C LEU A 305 7.30 2.78 -12.40
N ARG A 306 6.14 2.91 -11.78
CA ARG A 306 5.57 1.89 -10.90
C ARG A 306 5.14 0.64 -11.65
N SER A 307 4.49 0.77 -12.80
CA SER A 307 4.10 -0.38 -13.63
C SER A 307 5.32 -1.16 -14.12
N ALA A 308 6.40 -0.45 -14.48
CA ALA A 308 7.69 -1.09 -14.77
C ALA A 308 8.28 -1.81 -13.53
N ALA A 309 8.16 -1.22 -12.34
CA ALA A 309 8.59 -1.85 -11.08
C ALA A 309 7.84 -3.16 -10.81
N GLY A 310 6.51 -3.12 -10.93
CA GLY A 310 5.65 -4.28 -10.71
C GLY A 310 5.91 -5.41 -11.70
N THR A 311 6.10 -5.08 -12.98
CA THR A 311 6.42 -6.06 -14.03
C THR A 311 7.78 -6.73 -13.78
N THR A 312 8.77 -5.98 -13.28
CA THR A 312 10.09 -6.53 -12.92
C THR A 312 10.00 -7.52 -11.75
N TRP A 313 9.08 -7.27 -10.80
CA TRP A 313 8.84 -8.15 -9.65
C TRP A 313 8.12 -9.45 -10.03
N THR A 314 7.06 -9.37 -10.85
CA THR A 314 6.26 -10.55 -11.27
C THR A 314 6.96 -11.40 -12.35
N SER A 315 7.62 -10.79 -13.33
CA SER A 315 8.29 -11.53 -14.43
C SER A 315 9.52 -12.32 -13.99
N GLY A 316 10.14 -11.96 -12.87
CA GLY A 316 11.28 -12.70 -12.29
C GLY A 316 10.91 -14.08 -11.72
N GLN A 317 9.61 -14.36 -11.51
CA GLN A 317 9.13 -15.61 -10.90
C GLN A 317 8.60 -16.62 -11.92
N GLN A 318 8.10 -16.20 -13.10
CA GLN A 318 7.62 -17.12 -14.15
C GLN A 318 8.72 -18.03 -14.75
N ARG A 319 9.98 -17.84 -14.37
CA ARG A 319 11.11 -18.60 -14.92
C ARG A 319 11.56 -19.79 -14.08
N ASN A 320 11.13 -19.96 -12.84
CA ASN A 320 11.60 -21.05 -11.98
C ASN A 320 10.53 -21.50 -10.97
N ASP A 321 9.63 -22.37 -11.45
CA ASP A 321 9.06 -23.46 -10.63
C ASP A 321 9.78 -24.77 -10.99
#